data_AF-A0A3B4TE47-F1
#
_entry.id   AF-A0A3B4TE47-F1
#
_cell.length_a   1.000
_cell.length_b   1.000
_cell.length_c   1.000
_cell.angle_alpha   90.00
_cell.angle_beta   90.00
_cell.angle_gamma   90.00
#
_symmetry.space_group_name_H-M   'P 1'
#
loop_
_entity.id
_entity.type
_entity.pdbx_description
1 polymer ?
#
loop_
_entity_poly.entity_id
_entity_poly.type
_entity_poly.pdbx_seq_one_letter_code
_entity_poly.pdbx_strand_id
1 'polypeptide(L)'
;MLLQMKPSKKSMSELENGMVNIIRVFHKYTGHKCKLRKAELKSLIDNEMSHFIMKIQESETLDELFADLDQNGDLEIDFKEFITLIAMVTSACHELFIPNPHGI
;
A
#
# COMPACT_ATOMS: atom_id res chain seq x y z
N MET A 1 -21.21 6.09 -5.60
CA MET A 1 -20.91 6.85 -6.83
C MET A 1 -19.74 6.17 -7.52
N LEU A 2 -20.01 5.17 -8.36
CA LEU A 2 -18.98 4.53 -9.18
C LEU A 2 -18.75 5.43 -10.39
N LEU A 3 -17.69 6.25 -10.37
CA LEU A 3 -17.25 6.99 -11.53
C LEU A 3 -16.92 5.97 -12.62
N GLN A 4 -17.75 5.94 -13.65
CA GLN A 4 -17.51 5.26 -14.91
C GLN A 4 -16.27 5.89 -15.55
N MET A 5 -15.08 5.41 -15.19
CA MET A 5 -13.84 5.71 -15.91
C MET A 5 -13.95 5.05 -17.29
N LYS A 6 -14.49 5.79 -18.25
CA LYS A 6 -14.32 5.46 -19.66
C LYS A 6 -12.84 5.65 -20.01
N PRO A 7 -12.16 4.65 -20.59
CA PRO A 7 -10.81 4.86 -21.08
C PRO A 7 -10.88 5.81 -22.28
N SER A 8 -10.69 7.11 -22.02
CA SER A 8 -10.45 8.10 -23.07
C SER A 8 -9.00 7.95 -23.53
N LYS A 9 -8.74 8.07 -24.84
CA LYS A 9 -7.39 8.09 -25.44
C LYS A 9 -6.60 9.37 -25.07
N LYS A 10 -6.63 9.77 -23.80
CA LYS A 10 -5.81 10.82 -23.23
C LYS A 10 -4.80 10.14 -22.31
N SER A 11 -3.52 10.50 -22.43
CA SER A 11 -2.51 10.08 -21.47
C SER A 11 -2.99 10.44 -20.07
N MET A 12 -3.03 9.46 -19.16
CA MET A 12 -3.26 9.72 -17.74
C MET A 12 -2.17 10.67 -17.24
N SER A 13 -2.54 11.57 -16.33
CA SER A 13 -1.58 12.36 -15.55
C SER A 13 -0.71 11.47 -14.67
N GLU A 14 0.40 11.99 -14.14
CA GLU A 14 1.29 11.22 -13.26
C GLU A 14 0.56 10.70 -12.02
N LEU A 15 -0.31 11.53 -11.42
CA LEU A 15 -1.09 11.14 -10.25
C LEU A 15 -2.11 10.04 -10.57
N GLU A 16 -2.83 10.15 -11.68
CA GLU A 16 -3.76 9.10 -12.14
C GLU A 16 -3.02 7.79 -12.42
N ASN A 17 -1.84 7.85 -13.05
CA ASN A 17 -0.99 6.68 -13.24
C ASN A 17 -0.53 6.09 -11.90
N GLY A 18 -0.15 6.93 -10.94
CA GLY A 18 0.22 6.51 -9.59
C GLY A 18 -0.92 5.73 -8.90
N MET A 19 -2.14 6.28 -8.92
CA MET A 19 -3.32 5.61 -8.37
C MET A 19 -3.60 4.27 -9.05
N VAL A 20 -3.54 4.23 -10.40
CA VAL A 20 -3.72 2.98 -11.16
C VAL A 20 -2.63 1.96 -10.84
N ASN A 21 -1.39 2.40 -10.64
CA ASN A 21 -0.29 1.51 -10.27
C ASN A 21 -0.47 0.93 -8.86
N ILE A 22 -0.92 1.72 -7.89
CA ILE A 22 -1.25 1.23 -6.54
C ILE A 22 -2.33 0.13 -6.61
N ILE A 23 -3.40 0.37 -7.37
CA ILE A 23 -4.48 -0.62 -7.59
C ILE A 23 -3.93 -1.89 -8.26
N ARG A 24 -3.09 -1.76 -9.28
CA ARG A 24 -2.49 -2.90 -9.99
C ARG A 24 -1.59 -3.73 -9.10
N VAL A 25 -0.76 -3.09 -8.28
CA VAL A 25 0.08 -3.79 -7.30
C VAL A 25 -0.78 -4.56 -6.31
N PHE A 26 -1.83 -3.96 -5.75
CA PHE A 26 -2.75 -4.69 -4.86
C PHE A 26 -3.33 -5.94 -5.54
N HIS A 27 -3.83 -5.82 -6.77
CA HIS A 27 -4.39 -6.96 -7.51
C HIS A 27 -3.35 -8.01 -7.92
N LYS A 28 -2.07 -7.62 -8.11
CA LYS A 28 -0.97 -8.56 -8.36
C LYS A 28 -0.81 -9.57 -7.22
N TYR A 29 -1.04 -9.15 -5.96
CA TYR A 29 -0.85 -10.00 -4.78
C TYR A 29 -2.14 -10.64 -4.25
N THR A 30 -3.32 -10.07 -4.53
CA THR A 30 -4.61 -10.66 -4.11
C THR A 30 -5.22 -11.65 -5.11
N GLY A 31 -4.76 -11.61 -6.38
CA GLY A 31 -5.33 -12.40 -7.46
C GLY A 31 -6.84 -12.18 -7.59
N HIS A 32 -7.62 -13.27 -7.58
CA HIS A 32 -9.07 -13.23 -7.73
C HIS A 32 -9.85 -12.96 -6.43
N LYS A 33 -9.19 -12.99 -5.26
CA LYS A 33 -9.85 -12.88 -3.95
C LYS A 33 -10.07 -11.43 -3.52
N CYS A 34 -9.41 -10.48 -4.18
CA CYS A 34 -9.49 -9.03 -3.90
C CYS A 34 -9.16 -8.64 -2.44
N LYS A 35 -8.45 -9.50 -1.71
CA LYS A 35 -7.98 -9.29 -0.34
C LYS A 35 -6.63 -9.96 -0.14
N LEU A 36 -5.79 -9.40 0.75
CA LEU A 36 -4.47 -9.95 1.09
C LEU A 36 -4.54 -10.73 2.39
N ARG A 37 -4.05 -11.94 2.38
CA ARG A 37 -3.66 -12.68 3.59
C ARG A 37 -2.28 -12.23 4.03
N LYS A 38 -1.94 -12.53 5.27
CA LYS A 38 -0.65 -12.20 5.87
C LYS A 38 0.58 -12.58 5.03
N ALA A 39 0.56 -13.76 4.40
CA ALA A 39 1.64 -14.20 3.52
C ALA A 39 1.75 -13.37 2.22
N GLU A 40 0.60 -12.94 1.68
CA GLU A 40 0.51 -12.09 0.49
C GLU A 40 0.96 -10.66 0.82
N LEU A 41 0.55 -10.13 1.99
CA LEU A 41 1.03 -8.85 2.51
C LEU A 41 2.55 -8.85 2.69
N LYS A 42 3.10 -9.91 3.30
CA LYS A 42 4.55 -10.07 3.44
C LYS A 42 5.26 -10.03 2.09
N SER A 43 4.74 -10.79 1.13
CA SER A 43 5.31 -10.85 -0.22
C SER A 43 5.23 -9.50 -0.93
N LEU A 44 4.15 -8.73 -0.73
CA LEU A 44 4.00 -7.38 -1.28
C LEU A 44 5.07 -6.45 -0.72
N ILE A 45 5.21 -6.41 0.61
CA ILE A 45 6.18 -5.53 1.29
C ILE A 45 7.62 -5.87 0.86
N ASP A 46 7.98 -7.15 0.86
CA ASP A 46 9.32 -7.60 0.51
C ASP A 46 9.71 -7.28 -0.95
N ASN A 47 8.74 -7.23 -1.87
CA ASN A 47 9.01 -7.07 -3.30
C ASN A 47 8.80 -5.63 -3.82
N GLU A 48 7.83 -4.90 -3.28
CA GLU A 48 7.42 -3.58 -3.78
C GLU A 48 7.91 -2.45 -2.87
N MET A 49 8.25 -2.75 -1.61
CA MET A 49 8.63 -1.76 -0.59
C MET A 49 9.97 -2.05 0.09
N SER A 50 10.82 -2.89 -0.52
CA SER A 50 12.09 -3.36 0.06
C SER A 50 13.07 -2.25 0.49
N HIS A 51 12.96 -1.06 -0.10
CA HIS A 51 13.80 0.11 0.19
C HIS A 51 13.18 1.07 1.21
N PHE A 52 11.87 1.00 1.43
CA PHE A 52 11.14 1.88 2.35
C PHE A 52 10.88 1.19 3.68
N ILE A 53 10.54 -0.09 3.62
CA ILE A 53 10.37 -0.95 4.77
C ILE A 53 11.59 -1.87 4.75
N MET A 54 12.61 -1.52 5.54
CA MET A 54 13.84 -2.31 5.66
C MET A 54 13.50 -3.65 6.33
N LYS A 55 12.99 -4.57 5.51
CA LYS A 55 12.60 -5.94 5.82
C LYS A 55 11.87 -6.08 7.17
N ILE A 56 10.57 -6.30 7.09
CA ILE A 56 9.84 -7.02 8.14
C ILE A 56 10.43 -8.45 8.18
N GLN A 57 11.61 -8.57 8.80
CA GLN A 57 12.36 -9.80 8.97
C GLN A 57 11.83 -10.59 10.15
N GLU A 58 11.25 -9.88 11.11
CA GLU A 58 10.67 -10.43 12.32
C GLU A 58 9.19 -10.70 12.07
N SER A 59 8.75 -11.93 12.37
CA SER A 59 7.35 -12.31 12.27
C SER A 59 6.50 -11.41 13.16
N GLU A 60 6.97 -11.06 14.35
CA GLU A 60 6.23 -10.23 15.30
C GLU A 60 5.83 -8.85 14.72
N THR A 61 6.75 -8.15 14.06
CA THR A 61 6.43 -6.87 13.41
C THR A 61 5.43 -7.03 12.25
N LEU A 62 5.45 -8.16 11.54
CA LEU A 62 4.43 -8.45 10.51
C LEU A 62 3.06 -8.69 11.15
N ASP A 63 3.04 -9.37 12.30
CA ASP A 63 1.84 -9.72 13.03
C ASP A 63 1.16 -8.47 13.57
N GLU A 64 1.92 -7.56 14.18
CA GLU A 64 1.46 -6.26 14.64
C GLU A 64 0.93 -5.41 13.48
N LEU A 65 1.72 -5.27 12.40
CA LEU A 65 1.27 -4.51 11.23
C LEU A 65 0.00 -5.10 10.62
N PHE A 66 -0.11 -6.43 10.54
CA PHE A 66 -1.30 -7.07 10.02
C PHE A 66 -2.52 -6.80 10.90
N ALA A 67 -2.38 -6.90 12.22
CA ALA A 67 -3.44 -6.60 13.18
C ALA A 67 -3.86 -5.12 13.13
N ASP A 68 -2.89 -4.21 12.93
CA ASP A 68 -3.15 -2.78 12.78
C ASP A 68 -3.86 -2.44 11.46
N LEU A 69 -3.66 -3.24 10.41
CA LEU A 69 -4.33 -3.03 9.12
C LEU A 69 -5.70 -3.70 9.05
N ASP A 70 -5.90 -4.87 9.67
CA ASP A 70 -7.17 -5.62 9.70
C ASP A 70 -8.19 -4.97 10.65
N GLN A 71 -8.69 -3.81 10.25
CA GLN A 71 -9.59 -2.98 11.05
C GLN A 71 -10.96 -3.63 11.25
N ASN A 72 -11.38 -4.49 10.33
CA ASN A 72 -12.65 -5.18 10.41
C ASN A 72 -12.57 -6.55 11.13
N GLY A 73 -11.36 -7.09 11.33
CA GLY A 73 -11.09 -8.31 12.08
C GLY A 73 -11.43 -9.61 11.34
N ASP A 74 -11.43 -9.61 10.01
CA ASP A 74 -11.75 -10.78 9.19
C ASP A 74 -10.53 -11.61 8.77
N LEU A 75 -9.35 -11.24 9.27
CA LEU A 75 -8.07 -11.90 9.01
C LEU A 75 -7.62 -11.80 7.55
N GLU A 76 -8.15 -10.83 6.80
CA GLU A 76 -7.75 -10.48 5.45
C GLU A 76 -7.71 -8.93 5.31
N ILE A 77 -6.83 -8.42 4.44
CA ILE A 77 -6.69 -6.98 4.20
C ILE A 77 -7.38 -6.62 2.89
N ASP A 78 -8.45 -5.83 2.95
CA ASP A 78 -9.12 -5.29 1.78
C ASP A 78 -8.37 -4.07 1.19
N PHE A 79 -8.87 -3.52 0.07
CA PHE A 79 -8.20 -2.40 -0.57
C PHE A 79 -8.19 -1.12 0.29
N LYS A 80 -9.22 -0.89 1.11
CA LYS A 80 -9.28 0.28 2.01
C LYS A 80 -8.27 0.14 3.13
N GLU A 81 -8.13 -1.06 3.68
CA GLU A 81 -7.12 -1.33 4.71
C GLU A 81 -5.71 -1.21 4.13
N PHE A 82 -5.50 -1.74 2.91
CA PHE A 82 -4.24 -1.59 2.18
C PHE A 82 -3.87 -0.12 1.88
N ILE A 83 -4.81 0.73 1.47
CA ILE A 83 -4.47 2.13 1.15
C ILE A 83 -4.03 2.90 2.39
N THR A 84 -4.44 2.48 3.60
CA THR A 84 -3.93 3.00 4.87
C THR A 84 -2.43 2.78 5.03
N LEU A 85 -1.92 1.57 4.69
CA LEU A 85 -0.48 1.29 4.65
C LEU A 85 0.24 2.24 3.69
N ILE A 86 -0.30 2.40 2.48
CA ILE A 86 0.30 3.30 1.47
C ILE A 86 0.36 4.74 1.98
N ALA A 87 -0.71 5.22 2.61
CA ALA A 87 -0.75 6.55 3.19
C ALA A 87 0.28 6.73 4.32
N MET A 88 0.40 5.75 5.22
CA MET A 88 1.38 5.77 6.30
C MET A 88 2.82 5.80 5.78
N VAL A 89 3.18 4.87 4.88
CA VAL A 89 4.53 4.80 4.30
C VAL A 89 4.85 6.06 3.52
N THR A 90 3.91 6.56 2.70
CA THR A 90 4.11 7.79 1.92
C THR A 90 4.33 9.01 2.82
N SER A 91 3.59 9.10 3.93
CA SER A 91 3.72 10.19 4.92
C SER A 91 5.07 10.13 5.63
N ALA A 92 5.50 8.95 6.09
CA ALA A 92 6.81 8.76 6.69
C ALA A 92 7.95 9.09 5.71
N CYS A 93 7.80 8.72 4.43
CA CYS A 93 8.75 9.07 3.38
C CYS A 93 8.81 10.60 3.16
N HIS A 94 7.67 11.29 3.21
CA HIS A 94 7.65 12.75 3.06
C HIS A 94 8.55 13.44 4.10
N GLU A 95 8.55 12.97 5.35
CA GLU A 95 9.43 13.49 6.41
C GLU A 95 10.92 13.18 6.15
N LEU A 96 11.22 12.04 5.54
CA LEU A 96 12.59 11.63 5.22
C LEU A 96 13.17 12.35 3.98
N PHE A 97 12.35 12.58 2.95
CA PHE A 97 12.77 13.20 1.69
C PHE A 97 12.59 14.72 1.66
N ILE A 98 11.72 15.26 2.51
CA ILE A 98 11.58 16.69 2.75
C ILE A 98 11.93 16.96 4.22
N PRO A 99 13.22 16.89 4.58
CA PRO A 99 13.65 17.30 5.90
C PRO A 99 13.20 18.75 6.10
N ASN A 100 12.53 19.00 7.22
CA ASN A 100 12.08 20.33 7.60
C ASN A 100 13.27 21.31 7.45
N PRO A 101 13.18 22.37 6.62
CA PRO A 101 14.29 23.34 6.48
C PRO A 101 14.58 24.11 7.77
N HIS A 102 13.80 23.88 8.83
CA HIS A 102 13.96 24.46 10.15
C HIS A 102 14.20 23.37 11.19
N GLY A 103 15.42 22.81 11.18
CA GLY A 103 15.99 22.26 12.40
C GLY A 103 16.34 23.40 13.35
N ILE A 104 15.67 23.44 14.50
CA ILE A 104 16.14 24.09 15.72
C ILE A 104 15.98 23.08 16.85
#